data_AF-A0A6V7H0S9-F1
#
_entry.id   AF-A0A6V7H0S9-F1
#
_cell.length_a   1.000
_cell.length_b   1.000
_cell.length_c   1.000
_cell.angle_alpha   90.00
_cell.angle_beta   90.00
_cell.angle_gamma   90.00
#
_symmetry.space_group_name_H-M   'P 1'
#
loop_
_entity.id
_entity.type
_entity.pdbx_description
1 polymer ?
#
loop_
_entity_poly.entity_id
_entity_poly.type
_entity_poly.pdbx_seq_one_letter_code
_entity_poly.pdbx_strand_id
1 'polypeptide(L)'
;MRVTVVGAGVIGMTSALAVKTNFPQFEVHVISDEFSPATTGDGSAGLWSPYLLGNTPCDKILQWSGITHRWLEKFWKAGLAPEIGLSLIPVYRVTSDPNGFSESTWTGTVYGARKLSSSELEKLNAECKTSYKY
;
A
#
# COMPACT_ATOMS: atom_id res chain seq x y z
N MET A 1 -2.08 8.53 -30.95
CA MET A 1 -1.45 9.47 -29.99
C MET A 1 -0.18 8.83 -29.46
N ARG A 2 0.88 9.62 -29.27
CA ARG A 2 2.11 9.16 -28.62
C ARG A 2 2.13 9.73 -27.21
N VAL A 3 2.35 8.87 -26.21
CA VAL A 3 2.39 9.25 -24.80
C VAL A 3 3.77 8.88 -24.26
N THR A 4 4.45 9.85 -23.68
CA THR A 4 5.71 9.62 -22.98
C THR A 4 5.48 9.72 -21.48
N VAL A 5 5.79 8.66 -20.75
CA VAL A 5 5.79 8.62 -19.29
C VAL A 5 7.22 8.78 -18.80
N VAL A 6 7.44 9.75 -17.92
CA VAL A 6 8.76 10.02 -17.34
C VAL A 6 8.85 9.37 -15.96
N GLY A 7 9.82 8.45 -15.81
CA GLY A 7 10.08 7.69 -14.59
C GLY A 7 9.59 6.25 -14.66
N ALA A 8 10.45 5.31 -14.30
CA ALA A 8 10.18 3.87 -14.29
C ALA A 8 9.93 3.28 -12.89
N GLY A 9 9.66 4.12 -11.89
CA GLY A 9 9.20 3.67 -10.57
C GLY A 9 7.74 3.21 -10.58
N VAL A 10 7.24 2.74 -9.43
CA VAL A 10 5.88 2.17 -9.29
C VAL A 10 4.78 3.08 -9.84
N ILE A 11 4.86 4.40 -9.63
CA ILE A 11 3.88 5.36 -10.15
C ILE A 11 3.94 5.46 -11.68
N GLY A 12 5.14 5.56 -12.25
CA GLY A 12 5.32 5.67 -13.70
C GLY A 12 4.89 4.41 -14.43
N MET A 13 5.32 3.24 -13.97
CA MET A 13 4.97 1.96 -14.59
C MET A 13 3.47 1.64 -14.49
N THR A 14 2.84 1.90 -13.34
CA THR A 14 1.38 1.69 -13.20
C THR A 14 0.57 2.71 -14.01
N SER A 15 1.05 3.94 -14.16
CA SER A 15 0.43 4.94 -15.03
C SER A 15 0.54 4.56 -16.51
N ALA A 16 1.73 4.12 -16.95
CA ALA A 16 1.95 3.65 -18.32
C ALA A 16 1.04 2.45 -18.65
N LEU A 17 0.93 1.50 -17.72
CA LEU A 17 0.01 0.37 -17.82
C LEU A 17 -1.44 0.86 -17.92
N ALA A 18 -1.88 1.74 -17.02
CA ALA A 18 -3.24 2.25 -17.03
C ALA A 18 -3.59 2.96 -18.35
N VAL A 19 -2.69 3.78 -18.89
CA VAL A 19 -2.88 4.42 -20.21
C VAL A 19 -2.97 3.37 -21.31
N LYS A 20 -2.05 2.40 -21.34
CA LYS A 20 -2.02 1.38 -22.39
C LYS A 20 -3.25 0.46 -22.34
N THR A 21 -3.73 0.11 -21.15
CA THR A 21 -4.93 -0.71 -20.95
C THR A 21 -6.20 0.03 -21.40
N ASN A 22 -6.34 1.31 -21.08
CA ASN A 22 -7.55 2.08 -21.44
C ASN A 22 -7.51 2.60 -22.88
N PHE A 23 -6.32 2.78 -23.46
CA PHE A 23 -6.14 3.26 -24.84
C PHE A 23 -5.14 2.36 -25.59
N PRO A 24 -5.54 1.15 -26.00
CA PRO A 24 -4.64 0.18 -26.64
C PRO A 24 -3.96 0.69 -27.92
N GLN A 25 -4.61 1.62 -28.63
CA GLN A 25 -4.12 2.26 -29.84
C GLN A 25 -3.04 3.33 -29.59
N PHE A 26 -2.80 3.72 -28.33
CA PHE A 26 -1.73 4.66 -28.01
C PHE A 26 -0.37 3.97 -28.03
N GLU A 27 0.60 4.71 -28.55
CA GLU A 27 2.01 4.35 -28.51
C GLU A 27 2.57 4.95 -27.21
N VAL A 28 2.82 4.10 -26.21
CA VAL A 28 3.24 4.52 -24.87
C VAL A 28 4.72 4.19 -24.71
N HIS A 29 5.53 5.22 -24.42
CA HIS A 29 6.96 5.11 -24.17
C HIS A 29 7.24 5.48 -22.72
N VAL A 30 8.04 4.67 -22.03
CA VAL A 30 8.58 5.02 -20.70
C VAL A 30 10.03 5.44 -20.89
N ILE A 31 10.37 6.63 -20.42
CA ILE A 31 11.75 7.10 -20.34
C ILE A 31 12.12 7.32 -18.88
N SER A 32 13.30 6.87 -18.48
CA SER A 32 13.78 7.01 -17.11
C SER A 32 15.30 6.98 -17.10
N ASP A 33 15.88 7.70 -16.15
CA ASP A 33 17.32 7.61 -15.85
C ASP A 33 17.63 6.29 -15.14
N GLU A 34 16.76 5.91 -14.19
CA GLU A 34 16.86 4.66 -13.42
C GLU A 34 15.64 3.77 -13.65
N PHE A 35 15.88 2.46 -13.70
CA PHE A 35 14.87 1.40 -13.75
C PHE A 35 15.05 0.49 -12.54
N SER A 36 14.08 -0.38 -12.27
CA SER A 36 14.26 -1.44 -11.26
C SER A 36 15.54 -2.24 -11.57
N PRO A 37 16.38 -2.53 -10.56
CA PRO A 37 16.13 -2.42 -9.12
C PRO A 37 16.62 -1.12 -8.45
N ALA A 38 16.84 -0.04 -9.21
CA ALA A 38 17.45 1.20 -8.71
C ALA A 38 16.46 2.32 -8.35
N THR A 39 15.14 2.10 -8.43
CA THR A 39 14.17 3.15 -8.13
C THR A 39 13.90 3.29 -6.63
N THR A 40 13.36 4.43 -6.19
CA THR A 40 12.88 4.58 -4.81
C THR A 40 11.85 3.52 -4.40
N GLY A 41 11.09 2.99 -5.36
CA GLY A 41 10.12 1.92 -5.11
C GLY A 41 10.78 0.60 -4.71
N ASP A 42 11.95 0.29 -5.28
CA ASP A 42 12.71 -0.93 -4.99
C ASP A 42 13.29 -0.92 -3.56
N GLY A 43 13.54 0.26 -2.99
CA GLY A 43 13.96 0.44 -1.59
C GLY A 43 12.81 0.56 -0.59
N SER A 44 11.55 0.49 -1.03
CA SER A 44 10.39 0.64 -0.14
C SER A 44 10.13 -0.62 0.71
N ALA A 45 9.48 -0.46 1.86
CA ALA A 45 9.13 -1.58 2.74
C ALA A 45 8.03 -2.50 2.17
N GLY A 46 7.27 -2.05 1.16
CA GLY A 46 6.22 -2.84 0.49
C GLY A 46 4.89 -3.02 1.24
N LEU A 47 4.76 -2.53 2.47
CA LEU A 47 3.51 -2.66 3.23
C LEU A 47 2.44 -1.67 2.75
N TRP A 48 1.26 -2.19 2.37
CA TRP A 48 0.09 -1.35 2.15
C TRP A 48 -0.45 -0.82 3.49
N SER A 49 -0.29 0.47 3.75
CA SER A 49 -0.81 1.16 4.94
C SER A 49 -1.03 2.65 4.62
N PRO A 50 -2.27 3.09 4.36
CA PRO A 50 -2.56 4.48 4.01
C PRO A 50 -2.26 5.42 5.17
N TYR A 51 -1.66 6.56 4.86
CA TYR A 51 -1.35 7.64 5.79
C TYR A 51 -1.88 8.97 5.28
N LEU A 52 -2.14 9.92 6.19
CA LEU A 52 -2.59 11.25 5.83
C LEU A 52 -1.43 12.05 5.23
N LEU A 53 -1.63 12.53 4.01
CA LEU A 53 -0.61 13.13 3.16
C LEU A 53 -0.80 14.64 3.06
N GLY A 54 -0.23 15.38 4.01
CA GLY A 54 -0.20 16.85 4.00
C GLY A 54 -1.60 17.45 3.75
N ASN A 55 -1.74 18.21 2.66
CA ASN A 55 -2.99 18.89 2.29
C ASN A 55 -3.89 18.05 1.37
N THR A 56 -3.59 16.77 1.15
CA THR A 56 -4.41 15.91 0.29
C THR A 56 -5.71 15.55 1.01
N PRO A 57 -6.89 15.75 0.40
CA PRO A 57 -8.17 15.42 1.03
C PRO A 57 -8.24 13.96 1.47
N CYS A 58 -8.68 13.72 2.70
CA CYS A 58 -8.75 12.38 3.29
C CYS A 58 -9.60 11.41 2.47
N ASP A 59 -10.73 11.87 1.92
CA ASP A 59 -11.62 11.09 1.07
C ASP A 59 -10.91 10.59 -0.20
N LYS A 60 -10.02 11.40 -0.79
CA LYS A 60 -9.22 11.01 -1.96
C LYS A 60 -8.18 9.96 -1.61
N ILE A 61 -7.48 10.12 -0.48
CA ILE A 61 -6.52 9.11 0.00
C ILE A 61 -7.22 7.77 0.18
N LEU A 62 -8.36 7.76 0.87
CA LEU A 62 -9.15 6.54 1.11
C LEU A 62 -9.68 5.92 -0.19
N GLN A 63 -10.13 6.76 -1.12
CA GLN A 63 -10.61 6.32 -2.43
C GLN A 63 -9.49 5.63 -3.21
N TRP A 64 -8.35 6.29 -3.38
CA TRP A 64 -7.22 5.76 -4.15
C TRP A 64 -6.62 4.53 -3.49
N SER A 65 -6.39 4.57 -2.18
CA SER A 65 -5.84 3.43 -1.46
C SER A 65 -6.78 2.23 -1.54
N GLY A 66 -8.09 2.45 -1.39
CA GLY A 66 -9.09 1.39 -1.50
C GLY A 66 -9.17 0.78 -2.89
N ILE A 67 -9.01 1.58 -3.96
CA ILE A 67 -8.90 1.09 -5.33
C ILE A 67 -7.66 0.21 -5.48
N THR A 68 -6.50 0.66 -4.98
CA THR A 68 -5.25 -0.10 -5.01
C THR A 68 -5.37 -1.43 -4.26
N HIS A 69 -5.92 -1.42 -3.04
CA HIS A 69 -6.08 -2.65 -2.24
C HIS A 69 -6.94 -3.68 -2.96
N ARG A 70 -8.11 -3.27 -3.47
CA ARG A 70 -9.01 -4.16 -4.23
C ARG A 70 -8.40 -4.66 -5.54
N TRP A 71 -7.51 -3.88 -6.15
CA TRP A 71 -6.79 -4.31 -7.35
C TRP A 71 -5.76 -5.39 -7.02
N LEU A 72 -4.95 -5.21 -5.97
CA LEU A 72 -4.02 -6.23 -5.47
C LEU A 72 -4.76 -7.50 -5.04
N GLU A 73 -5.87 -7.36 -4.33
CA GLU A 73 -6.72 -8.46 -3.89
C GLU A 73 -7.19 -9.35 -5.04
N LYS A 74 -7.49 -8.77 -6.22
CA LYS A 74 -7.88 -9.55 -7.41
C LYS A 74 -6.77 -10.50 -7.86
N PHE A 75 -5.52 -10.04 -7.90
CA PHE A 75 -4.39 -10.88 -8.27
C PHE A 75 -4.13 -11.97 -7.23
N TRP A 76 -4.23 -11.61 -5.95
CA TRP A 76 -4.10 -12.58 -4.87
C TRP A 76 -5.15 -13.70 -4.98
N LYS A 77 -6.43 -13.34 -5.17
CA LYS A 77 -7.51 -14.32 -5.37
C LYS A 77 -7.38 -15.13 -6.67
N ALA A 78 -6.74 -14.57 -7.69
CA ALA A 78 -6.46 -15.24 -8.95
C ALA A 78 -5.25 -16.21 -8.88
N GLY A 79 -4.56 -16.30 -7.73
CA GLY A 79 -3.38 -17.15 -7.58
C GLY A 79 -2.10 -16.58 -8.18
N LEU A 80 -2.11 -15.31 -8.61
CA LEU A 80 -0.97 -14.65 -9.28
C LEU A 80 0.00 -13.99 -8.29
N ALA A 81 -0.21 -14.17 -6.99
CA ALA A 81 0.55 -13.50 -5.94
C ALA A 81 2.08 -13.73 -6.03
N PRO A 82 2.59 -14.95 -6.30
CA PRO A 82 4.02 -15.20 -6.44
C PRO A 82 4.66 -14.48 -7.64
N GLU A 83 3.91 -14.28 -8.72
CA GLU A 83 4.41 -13.68 -9.96
C GLU A 83 4.59 -12.17 -9.84
N ILE A 84 3.78 -11.52 -9.01
CA ILE A 84 3.77 -10.05 -8.85
C ILE A 84 4.39 -9.58 -7.52
N GLY A 85 4.97 -10.50 -6.74
CA GLY A 85 5.56 -10.18 -5.44
C GLY A 85 4.54 -9.75 -4.38
N LEU A 86 3.32 -10.28 -4.43
CA LEU A 86 2.24 -9.94 -3.49
C LEU A 86 2.08 -11.03 -2.43
N SER A 87 1.87 -10.63 -1.18
CA SER A 87 1.53 -11.53 -0.08
C SER A 87 0.53 -10.89 0.87
N LEU A 88 -0.42 -11.70 1.36
CA LEU A 88 -1.29 -11.31 2.46
C LEU A 88 -0.58 -11.66 3.76
N ILE A 89 -0.28 -10.64 4.58
CA ILE A 89 0.42 -10.82 5.86
C ILE A 89 -0.43 -10.28 7.02
N PRO A 90 -0.41 -10.93 8.19
CA PRO A 90 -0.97 -10.35 9.41
C PRO A 90 -0.11 -9.19 9.88
N VAL A 91 -0.73 -8.11 10.35
CA VAL A 91 -0.03 -6.91 10.81
C VAL A 91 -0.60 -6.46 12.15
N TYR A 92 0.29 -6.17 13.10
CA TYR A 92 -0.03 -5.48 14.33
C TYR A 92 0.36 -4.00 14.19
N ARG A 93 -0.59 -3.10 14.48
CA ARG A 93 -0.32 -1.67 14.57
C ARG A 93 -0.48 -1.25 16.02
N VAL A 94 0.62 -0.81 16.63
CA VAL A 94 0.72 -0.46 18.05
C VAL A 94 1.51 0.82 18.22
N THR A 95 1.26 1.55 19.30
CA THR A 95 1.93 2.83 19.60
C THR A 95 2.29 2.91 21.08
N SER A 96 3.31 3.71 21.43
CA SER A 96 3.58 4.11 22.82
C SER A 96 2.95 5.46 23.17
N ASP A 97 2.35 6.14 22.20
CA ASP A 97 1.62 7.40 22.41
C ASP A 97 0.37 7.13 23.28
N PRO A 98 0.20 7.81 24.43
CA PRO A 98 -0.97 7.64 25.27
C PRO A 98 -2.28 8.08 24.61
N ASN A 99 -2.22 8.90 23.55
CA ASN A 99 -3.38 9.32 22.77
C ASN A 99 -3.82 8.28 21.73
N GLY A 100 -3.03 7.20 21.56
CA GLY A 100 -3.31 6.13 20.61
C GLY A 100 -3.27 6.58 19.15
N PHE A 101 -3.91 5.81 18.28
CA PHE A 101 -4.15 6.23 16.89
C PHE A 101 -5.48 6.98 16.78
N SER A 102 -5.51 8.05 16.00
CA SER A 102 -6.77 8.60 15.49
C SER A 102 -7.52 7.50 14.73
N GLU A 103 -8.86 7.46 14.83
CA GLU A 103 -9.66 6.46 14.11
C GLU A 103 -9.27 6.42 12.63
N SER A 104 -8.72 5.29 12.21
CA SER A 104 -8.29 5.09 10.83
C SER A 104 -9.47 4.59 10.01
N THR A 105 -10.03 5.47 9.20
CA THR A 105 -11.16 5.20 8.29
C THR A 105 -10.88 4.11 7.25
N TRP A 106 -9.63 3.71 7.04
CA TRP A 106 -9.26 2.66 6.09
C TRP A 106 -9.38 1.22 6.64
N THR A 107 -9.57 1.01 7.94
CA THR A 107 -9.66 -0.35 8.53
C THR A 107 -10.80 -1.17 7.95
N GLY A 108 -11.88 -0.53 7.49
CA GLY A 108 -12.96 -1.20 6.77
C GLY A 108 -12.58 -1.73 5.38
N THR A 109 -11.39 -1.40 4.87
CA THR A 109 -10.89 -1.91 3.57
C THR A 109 -10.11 -3.21 3.70
N VAL A 110 -9.44 -3.41 4.84
CA VAL A 110 -8.54 -4.56 5.04
C VAL A 110 -9.24 -5.73 5.72
N TYR A 111 -8.64 -6.90 5.62
CA TYR A 111 -9.15 -8.12 6.24
C TYR A 111 -8.96 -8.11 7.76
N GLY A 112 -10.04 -8.42 8.49
CA GLY A 112 -9.96 -8.75 9.92
C GLY A 112 -9.50 -7.61 10.83
N ALA A 113 -9.63 -6.35 10.41
CA ALA A 113 -9.25 -5.21 11.24
C ALA A 113 -10.05 -5.19 12.53
N ARG A 114 -9.34 -5.22 13.66
CA ARG A 114 -9.91 -5.13 15.00
C ARG A 114 -8.89 -4.59 15.98
N LYS A 115 -9.36 -4.13 17.13
CA LYS A 115 -8.49 -3.82 18.26
C LYS A 115 -7.95 -5.11 18.87
N LEU A 116 -6.72 -5.04 19.37
CA LEU A 116 -6.18 -6.10 20.22
C LEU A 116 -6.93 -6.13 21.54
N SER A 117 -7.11 -7.32 22.12
CA SER A 117 -7.54 -7.43 23.51
C SER A 117 -6.40 -7.04 24.47
N SER A 118 -6.72 -6.80 25.75
CA SER A 118 -5.69 -6.57 26.77
C SER A 118 -4.69 -7.73 26.85
N SER A 119 -5.17 -8.98 26.76
CA SER A 119 -4.31 -10.16 26.83
C SER A 119 -3.40 -10.32 25.60
N GLU A 120 -3.88 -9.96 24.41
CA GLU A 120 -3.06 -9.96 23.19
C GLU A 120 -1.97 -8.88 23.25
N LEU A 121 -2.31 -7.68 23.74
CA LEU A 121 -1.36 -6.58 23.90
C LEU A 121 -0.31 -6.88 24.97
N GLU A 122 -0.70 -7.46 26.10
CA GLU A 122 0.22 -7.91 27.16
C GLU A 122 1.22 -8.93 26.63
N LYS A 123 0.74 -9.92 25.87
CA LYS A 123 1.60 -10.93 25.24
C LYS A 123 2.59 -10.29 24.26
N LEU A 124 2.12 -9.41 23.39
CA LEU A 124 2.97 -8.71 22.42
C LEU A 124 4.02 -7.84 23.13
N ASN A 125 3.64 -7.15 24.20
CA ASN A 125 4.57 -6.34 25.00
C ASN A 125 5.67 -7.18 25.66
N ALA A 126 5.32 -8.36 26.18
CA ALA A 126 6.28 -9.29 26.75
C ALA A 126 7.26 -9.81 25.69
N GLU A 127 6.76 -10.20 24.51
CA GLU A 127 7.58 -10.70 23.40
C GLU A 127 8.54 -9.61 22.86
N CYS A 128 8.05 -8.39 22.69
CA CYS A 128 8.83 -7.27 22.17
C CYS A 128 9.64 -6.51 23.23
N LYS A 129 9.56 -6.90 24.52
CA LYS A 129 10.20 -6.20 25.66
C LYS A 129 9.89 -4.69 25.68
N THR A 130 8.61 -4.35 25.52
CA THR A 130 8.13 -2.97 25.36
C THR A 130 6.83 -2.76 26.13
N SER A 131 6.28 -1.55 26.09
CA SER A 131 5.06 -1.14 26.79
C SER A 131 4.10 -0.38 25.87
N TYR A 132 3.76 -0.98 24.74
CA TYR A 132 2.76 -0.44 23.82
C TYR A 132 1.41 -0.24 24.51
N LYS A 133 0.69 0.76 24.00
CA LYS A 133 -0.68 1.12 24.34
C LYS A 133 -1.55 1.01 23.07
N TYR A 134 -2.87 1.07 23.29
CA TYR A 134 -3.89 1.03 22.24
C TYR A 134 -3.77 2.19 21.27
#